data_AF-A0A1I7T720-F1
#
_entry.id   AF-A0A1I7T720-F1
#
_cell.length_a   1.000
_cell.length_b   1.000
_cell.length_c   1.000
_cell.angle_alpha   90.00
_cell.angle_beta   90.00
_cell.angle_gamma   90.00
#
_symmetry.space_group_name_H-M   'P 1'
#
loop_
_entity.id
_entity.type
_entity.pdbx_description
1 polymer ?
#
loop_
_entity_poly.entity_id
_entity_poly.type
_entity_poly.pdbx_seq_one_letter_code
_entity_poly.pdbx_strand_id
1 'polypeptide(L)'
;MVIIFGEPQNYGTPTTQSLSFYDCSDYCYEMDGCLAVYSANVSALECLMFQAGQISTVKELSSGGKVAMKMNNSDATCPSNSDGNSDTVCNLL
;
A
#
# COMPACT_ATOMS: atom_id res chain seq x y z
N MET A 1 -2.33 -1.46 8.53
CA MET A 1 -2.47 -1.16 7.09
C MET A 1 -3.72 -1.86 6.54
N VAL A 2 -4.34 -1.35 5.47
CA VAL A 2 -5.44 -2.02 4.76
C VAL A 2 -4.87 -2.94 3.69
N ILE A 3 -5.30 -4.19 3.65
CA ILE A 3 -4.80 -5.22 2.73
C ILE A 3 -5.87 -5.54 1.69
N ILE A 4 -5.50 -5.48 0.42
CA ILE A 4 -6.35 -5.90 -0.70
C ILE A 4 -5.59 -6.84 -1.65
N PHE A 5 -6.32 -7.58 -2.46
CA PHE A 5 -5.76 -8.17 -3.67
C PHE A 5 -5.55 -7.05 -4.69
N GLY A 6 -4.32 -6.90 -5.18
CA GLY A 6 -4.01 -5.82 -6.09
C GLY A 6 -2.56 -5.81 -6.56
N GLU A 7 -2.31 -4.92 -7.50
CA GLU A 7 -0.99 -4.75 -8.12
C GLU A 7 -0.72 -3.25 -8.38
N PRO A 8 0.40 -2.70 -7.88
CA PRO A 8 0.84 -1.35 -8.21
C PRO A 8 0.99 -1.16 -9.72
N GLN A 9 0.46 -0.06 -10.25
CA GLN A 9 0.60 0.33 -11.65
C GLN A 9 1.50 1.55 -11.75
N ASN A 10 2.42 1.58 -12.72
CA ASN A 10 3.29 2.73 -13.01
C ASN A 10 3.92 3.36 -11.75
N TYR A 11 4.70 2.58 -11.02
CA TYR A 11 5.37 3.01 -9.79
C TYR A 11 6.83 3.41 -10.05
N GLY A 12 7.41 4.18 -9.12
CA GLY A 12 8.81 4.60 -9.14
C GLY A 12 9.79 3.48 -8.75
N THR A 13 10.86 3.80 -8.03
CA THR A 13 11.82 2.78 -7.57
C THR A 13 11.44 2.32 -6.15
N PRO A 14 10.85 1.13 -5.97
CA PRO A 14 10.55 0.62 -4.63
C PRO A 14 11.82 0.18 -3.90
N THR A 15 11.69 -0.02 -2.59
CA THR A 15 12.71 -0.72 -1.80
C THR A 15 12.32 -2.18 -1.66
N THR A 16 13.18 -3.10 -2.08
CA THR A 16 12.97 -4.53 -1.84
C THR A 16 13.40 -4.91 -0.42
N GLN A 17 12.58 -5.67 0.29
CA GLN A 17 12.95 -6.28 1.57
C GLN A 17 12.85 -7.81 1.50
N SER A 18 13.75 -8.49 2.22
CA SER A 18 13.73 -9.94 2.40
C SER A 18 12.85 -10.36 3.58
N LEU A 19 11.60 -9.90 3.58
CA LEU A 19 10.60 -10.16 4.64
C LEU A 19 9.36 -10.82 4.03
N SER A 20 8.60 -11.55 4.85
CA SER A 20 7.27 -12.00 4.44
C SER A 20 6.34 -10.79 4.20
N PHE A 21 5.27 -10.97 3.43
CA PHE A 21 4.32 -9.88 3.19
C PHE A 21 3.78 -9.23 4.48
N TYR A 22 3.47 -10.03 5.50
CA TYR A 22 2.92 -9.53 6.76
C TYR A 22 3.99 -8.83 7.60
N ASP A 23 5.18 -9.42 7.75
CA ASP A 23 6.29 -8.78 8.49
C ASP A 23 6.70 -7.46 7.83
N CYS A 24 6.69 -7.42 6.50
CA CYS A 24 6.97 -6.22 5.73
C CYS A 24 5.90 -5.14 5.90
N SER A 25 4.63 -5.54 6.00
CA SER A 25 3.52 -4.64 6.27
C SER A 25 3.64 -4.03 7.68
N ASP A 26 3.97 -4.84 8.68
CA ASP A 26 4.18 -4.36 10.04
C ASP A 26 5.39 -3.42 10.12
N TYR A 27 6.49 -3.79 9.46
CA TYR A 27 7.68 -2.94 9.36
C TYR A 27 7.38 -1.59 8.66
N CYS A 28 6.60 -1.63 7.57
CA CYS A 28 6.15 -0.42 6.88
C CYS A 28 5.26 0.45 7.76
N TYR A 29 4.38 -0.15 8.57
CA TYR A 29 3.47 0.59 9.43
C TYR A 29 4.23 1.45 10.46
N GLU A 30 5.30 0.93 11.04
CA GLU A 30 6.16 1.65 12.01
C GLU A 30 7.10 2.68 11.34
N MET A 31 7.27 2.64 10.02
CA MET A 31 8.12 3.58 9.28
C MET A 31 7.32 4.80 8.81
N ASP A 32 7.73 6.00 9.23
CA ASP A 32 7.06 7.26 8.86
C ASP A 32 7.01 7.50 7.35
N GLY A 33 8.03 7.06 6.62
CA GLY A 33 8.12 7.25 5.17
C GLY A 33 7.40 6.20 4.32
N CYS A 34 6.92 5.10 4.92
CA CYS A 34 6.35 4.01 4.15
C CYS A 34 4.83 4.19 3.96
N LEU A 35 4.40 4.08 2.71
CA LEU A 35 3.01 4.26 2.29
C LEU A 35 2.34 2.93 1.93
N ALA A 36 3.06 2.05 1.23
CA ALA A 36 2.49 0.79 0.77
C ALA A 36 3.53 -0.35 0.71
N VAL A 37 3.03 -1.58 0.75
CA VAL A 37 3.77 -2.81 0.55
C VAL A 37 3.09 -3.65 -0.52
N TYR A 38 3.85 -4.26 -1.42
CA TYR A 38 3.35 -5.22 -2.40
C TYR A 38 4.10 -6.54 -2.31
N SER A 39 3.39 -7.63 -2.57
CA SER A 39 3.99 -8.91 -2.91
C SER A 39 3.16 -9.64 -3.96
N ALA A 40 3.81 -10.08 -5.04
CA ALA A 40 3.21 -10.93 -6.06
C ALA A 40 2.89 -12.34 -5.53
N ASN A 41 3.65 -12.79 -4.51
CA ASN A 41 3.49 -14.09 -3.87
C ASN A 41 3.70 -13.94 -2.36
N VAL A 42 2.62 -13.93 -1.61
CA VAL A 42 2.63 -13.74 -0.14
C VAL A 42 3.41 -14.82 0.64
N SER A 43 3.68 -15.97 0.00
CA SER A 43 4.50 -17.04 0.59
C SER A 43 5.99 -16.85 0.35
N ALA A 44 6.40 -15.89 -0.48
CA ALA A 44 7.80 -15.56 -0.69
C ALA A 44 8.31 -14.65 0.45
N LEU A 45 9.61 -14.75 0.74
CA LEU A 45 10.33 -13.83 1.64
C LEU A 45 10.85 -12.62 0.85
N GLU A 46 9.96 -12.02 0.07
CA GLU A 46 10.24 -10.81 -0.70
C GLU A 46 8.99 -9.93 -0.78
N CYS A 47 9.18 -8.65 -0.47
CA CYS A 47 8.17 -7.62 -0.64
C CYS A 47 8.80 -6.34 -1.21
N LEU A 48 7.97 -5.54 -1.86
CA LEU A 48 8.32 -4.20 -2.32
C LEU A 48 7.67 -3.17 -1.40
N MET A 49 8.47 -2.29 -0.82
CA MET A 49 8.00 -1.15 -0.04
C MET A 49 8.02 0.12 -0.89
N PHE A 50 6.98 0.93 -0.76
CA PHE A 50 6.81 2.20 -1.44
C PHE A 50 6.69 3.32 -0.44
N GLN A 51 7.41 4.41 -0.70
CA GLN A 51 7.26 5.68 0.00
C GLN A 51 6.24 6.58 -0.72
N ALA A 52 5.86 7.68 -0.06
CA ALA A 52 5.04 8.72 -0.68
C ALA A 52 5.66 9.22 -2.00
N GLY A 53 4.85 9.31 -3.05
CA GLY A 53 5.30 9.71 -4.39
C GLY A 53 5.90 8.58 -5.25
N GLN A 54 6.15 7.39 -4.69
CA GLN A 54 6.63 6.24 -5.47
C GLN A 54 5.50 5.38 -6.03
N ILE A 55 4.27 5.55 -5.55
CA ILE A 55 3.10 4.80 -6.01
C ILE A 55 1.92 5.77 -6.12
N SER A 56 1.22 5.73 -7.25
CA SER A 56 0.05 6.58 -7.53
C SER A 56 -1.22 5.77 -7.75
N THR A 57 -1.10 4.51 -8.17
CA THR A 57 -2.25 3.70 -8.58
C THR A 57 -2.04 2.24 -8.21
N VAL A 58 -3.05 1.65 -7.59
CA VAL A 58 -3.14 0.21 -7.35
C VAL A 58 -4.33 -0.31 -8.14
N LYS A 59 -4.10 -1.31 -8.99
CA LYS A 59 -5.18 -2.02 -9.67
C LYS A 59 -5.69 -3.12 -8.74
N GLU A 60 -6.96 -3.05 -8.37
CA GLU A 60 -7.62 -4.11 -7.61
C GLU A 60 -7.73 -5.39 -8.45
N LEU A 61 -7.53 -6.55 -7.80
CA LEU A 61 -7.60 -7.86 -8.41
C LEU A 61 -8.57 -8.75 -7.61
N SER A 62 -9.14 -9.77 -8.26
CA SER A 62 -9.97 -10.77 -7.56
C SER A 62 -9.15 -11.83 -6.84
N SER A 63 -7.89 -12.04 -7.23
CA SER A 63 -6.93 -12.94 -6.59
C SER A 63 -5.49 -12.63 -7.04
N GLY A 64 -4.50 -13.24 -6.41
CA GLY A 64 -3.08 -13.10 -6.76
C GLY A 64 -2.32 -12.19 -5.79
N GLY A 65 -1.59 -11.22 -6.35
CA GLY A 65 -0.76 -10.29 -5.59
C GLY A 65 -1.56 -9.52 -4.53
N LYS A 66 -0.88 -9.12 -3.46
CA LYS A 66 -1.48 -8.32 -2.39
C LYS A 66 -0.75 -7.01 -2.23
N VAL A 67 -1.51 -5.98 -1.87
CA VAL A 67 -1.01 -4.68 -1.48
C VAL A 67 -1.52 -4.36 -0.07
N ALA A 68 -0.62 -3.92 0.81
CA ALA A 68 -0.96 -3.29 2.08
C ALA A 68 -0.75 -1.78 1.95
N MET A 69 -1.72 -0.96 2.33
CA MET A 69 -1.64 0.51 2.26
C MET A 69 -1.82 1.13 3.65
N LYS A 70 -0.98 2.10 4.00
CA LYS A 70 -1.08 2.86 5.24
C LYS A 70 -2.17 3.92 5.03
N MET A 71 -3.21 3.90 5.87
CA MET A 71 -4.19 4.96 5.94
C MET A 71 -3.79 5.90 7.08
N ASN A 72 -3.70 7.20 6.80
CA ASN A 72 -3.54 8.18 7.86
C ASN A 72 -4.86 8.29 8.63
N ASN A 73 -4.83 8.04 9.94
CA ASN A 73 -6.00 8.08 10.81
C ASN A 73 -6.24 9.49 11.39
N SER A 74 -5.79 10.53 10.69
CA SER A 74 -6.03 11.92 11.08
C SER A 74 -7.33 12.36 10.44
N ASP A 75 -8.38 12.46 11.26
CA ASP A 75 -9.73 12.96 11.00
C ASP A 75 -9.89 14.01 9.87
N ALA A 76 -9.87 13.55 8.63
CA ALA A 76 -10.37 14.27 7.45
C ALA A 76 -10.76 13.26 6.36
N THR A 77 -11.97 12.73 6.49
CA THR A 77 -12.84 12.34 5.35
C THR A 77 -12.31 11.33 4.30
N CYS A 78 -11.66 10.24 4.70
CA CYS A 78 -11.63 9.04 3.85
C CYS A 78 -12.70 8.07 4.35
N PRO A 79 -13.82 7.86 3.63
CA PRO A 79 -14.87 6.97 4.09
C PRO A 79 -14.33 5.54 4.15
N SER A 80 -14.78 4.79 5.17
CA SER A 80 -14.27 3.44 5.48
C SER A 80 -14.67 2.35 4.47
N ASN A 81 -15.22 2.75 3.33
CA ASN A 81 -15.52 1.90 2.17
C ASN A 81 -14.54 2.19 1.03
N SER A 82 -14.33 1.19 0.17
CA SER A 82 -13.46 1.25 -1.02
C SER A 82 -13.73 2.44 -1.96
N ASP A 83 -14.90 3.06 -1.85
CA ASP A 83 -15.32 4.23 -2.61
C ASP A 83 -14.54 5.51 -2.26
N GLY A 84 -13.84 5.52 -1.11
CA GLY A 84 -13.05 6.66 -0.62
C GLY A 84 -11.60 6.72 -1.10
N ASN A 85 -11.11 5.72 -1.82
CA ASN A 85 -9.69 5.60 -2.18
C ASN A 85 -9.34 6.24 -3.54
N SER A 86 -10.27 6.98 -4.13
CA SER A 86 -10.02 7.80 -5.30
C SER A 86 -9.51 9.16 -4.85
N ASP A 87 -8.39 9.59 -5.42
CA ASP A 87 -7.62 10.82 -5.16
C ASP A 87 -8.37 12.11 -5.55
N THR A 88 -9.68 12.17 -5.28
CA THR A 88 -10.57 13.29 -5.62
C THR A 88 -11.23 13.92 -4.38
N VAL A 89 -11.00 13.39 -3.17
CA VAL A 89 -11.67 13.88 -1.94
C VAL A 89 -10.75 14.23 -0.77
N CYS A 90 -9.43 14.31 -0.99
CA CYS A 90 -8.49 14.74 0.05
C CYS A 90 -7.95 16.14 -0.29
N ASN A 91 -8.77 17.17 -0.03
CA ASN A 91 -8.37 18.55 -0.26
C ASN A 91 -7.45 19.00 0.90
N LEU A 92 -6.14 18.92 0.67
CA LEU A 92 -5.11 19.47 1.57
C LEU A 92 -5.13 21.00 1.49
N LEU A 93 -5.69 21.66 2.51
CA LEU A 93 -5.40 23.05 2.86
C LEU A 93 -4.89 23.10 4.30
#